data_AF-A0A6L8E6R1-F1
#
_entry.id   AF-A0A6L8E6R1-F1
#
_cell.length_a   1.000
_cell.length_b   1.000
_cell.length_c   1.000
_cell.angle_alpha   90.00
_cell.angle_beta   90.00
_cell.angle_gamma   90.00
#
_symmetry.space_group_name_H-M   'P 1'
#
loop_
_entity.id
_entity.type
_entity.pdbx_description
1 polymer ?
#
loop_
_entity_poly.entity_id
_entity_poly.type
_entity_poly.pdbx_seq_one_letter_code
_entity_poly.pdbx_strand_id
1 'polypeptide(L)'
;MPARRVPPPAGEGRITDVAGIRVGHWSSRRRGTGVTVVLAPPGTVGGVDVRGGAPGTRETDLLRPGTRVEEVHALLLAGGSAPGLAASAGVVRLLQERGVGLEVGPPGREQRIPIVPGAILYDLSVGPAWSPGPEQGYRAARAARGGRVAEGSVGAGTGATVAKVAGAGGG
;
A
#
# COMPACT_ATOMS: atom_id res chain seq x y z
N MET A 1 -27.37 1.50 23.62
CA MET A 1 -26.90 2.88 23.35
C MET A 1 -26.60 2.99 21.87
N PRO A 2 -27.34 3.78 21.06
CA PRO A 2 -27.00 3.96 19.66
C PRO A 2 -25.66 4.72 19.55
N ALA A 3 -24.76 4.23 18.71
CA ALA A 3 -23.45 4.84 18.50
C ALA A 3 -23.63 6.28 18.02
N ARG A 4 -23.07 7.23 18.77
CA ARG A 4 -23.09 8.66 18.42
C ARG A 4 -22.32 8.83 17.11
N ARG A 5 -22.99 9.26 16.03
CA ARG A 5 -22.33 9.61 14.77
C ARG A 5 -21.34 10.74 15.05
N VAL A 6 -20.06 10.46 14.89
CA VAL A 6 -19.01 11.48 14.86
C VAL A 6 -19.08 12.12 13.47
N PRO A 7 -19.28 13.45 13.37
CA PRO A 7 -19.26 14.12 12.08
C PRO A 7 -17.88 13.91 11.42
N PRO A 8 -17.82 13.76 10.08
CA PRO A 8 -16.54 13.62 9.40
C PRO A 8 -15.66 14.84 9.72
N PRO A 9 -14.35 14.65 9.90
CA PRO A 9 -13.45 15.78 10.12
C PRO A 9 -13.57 16.77 8.95
N ALA A 10 -13.38 18.06 9.23
CA ALA A 10 -13.38 19.12 8.24
C ALA A 10 -12.19 18.92 7.28
N GLY A 11 -12.39 18.14 6.23
CA GLY A 11 -11.38 17.76 5.24
C GLY A 11 -12.02 17.58 3.87
N GLU A 12 -11.19 17.55 2.82
CA GLU A 12 -11.66 17.43 1.42
C GLU A 12 -12.15 16.01 1.06
N GLY A 13 -12.29 15.10 2.05
CA GLY A 13 -12.73 13.72 1.85
C GLY A 13 -11.59 12.78 1.45
N ARG A 14 -10.36 13.08 1.88
CA ARG A 14 -9.13 12.38 1.50
C ARG A 14 -8.62 11.51 2.64
N ILE A 15 -7.88 10.45 2.32
CA ILE A 15 -7.23 9.61 3.34
C ILE A 15 -6.21 10.38 4.20
N THR A 16 -5.59 11.43 3.62
CA THR A 16 -4.62 12.31 4.29
C THR A 16 -5.28 13.39 5.16
N ASP A 17 -6.61 13.46 5.21
CA ASP A 17 -7.32 14.26 6.22
C ASP A 17 -7.13 13.65 7.63
N VAL A 18 -6.77 12.37 7.70
CA VAL A 18 -6.27 11.73 8.92
C VAL A 18 -4.82 12.18 9.14
N ALA A 19 -4.59 12.90 10.24
CA ALA A 19 -3.29 13.47 10.57
C ALA A 19 -2.17 12.41 10.57
N GLY A 20 -1.03 12.76 9.96
CA GLY A 20 0.15 11.89 9.88
C GLY A 20 0.14 10.86 8.75
N ILE A 21 -1.02 10.56 8.16
CA ILE A 21 -1.08 9.72 6.95
C ILE A 21 -0.45 10.46 5.77
N ARG A 22 0.40 9.76 5.02
CA ARG A 22 1.03 10.28 3.81
C ARG A 22 0.87 9.31 2.66
N VAL A 23 0.61 9.83 1.46
CA VAL A 23 0.42 9.00 0.25
C VAL A 23 1.42 9.38 -0.81
N GLY A 24 2.03 8.37 -1.41
CA GLY A 24 2.98 8.52 -2.51
C GLY A 24 2.72 7.53 -3.63
N HIS A 25 3.06 7.93 -4.85
CA HIS A 25 2.81 7.14 -6.05
C HIS A 25 4.06 7.03 -6.90
N TRP A 26 4.21 5.89 -7.58
CA TRP A 26 5.02 5.74 -8.76
C TRP A 26 4.13 5.25 -9.90
N SER A 27 4.18 5.89 -11.07
CA SER A 27 3.28 5.59 -12.19
C SER A 27 4.09 5.41 -13.47
N SER A 28 3.74 4.43 -14.30
CA SER A 28 4.29 4.27 -15.63
C SER A 28 3.18 4.10 -16.66
N ARG A 29 2.85 5.19 -17.37
CA ARG A 29 1.86 5.16 -18.47
C ARG A 29 2.30 4.24 -19.60
N ARG A 30 3.59 4.25 -19.96
CA ARG A 30 4.15 3.37 -21.00
C ARG A 30 3.96 1.88 -20.68
N ARG A 31 4.02 1.51 -19.40
CA ARG A 31 3.87 0.13 -18.95
C ARG A 31 2.44 -0.21 -18.51
N GLY A 32 1.56 0.79 -18.42
CA GLY A 32 0.20 0.61 -17.93
C GLY A 32 0.12 0.10 -16.48
N THR A 33 1.04 0.50 -15.59
CA THR A 33 1.05 0.02 -14.20
C THR A 33 1.69 1.02 -13.24
N GLY A 34 1.61 0.76 -11.93
CA GLY A 34 2.27 1.56 -10.92
C GLY A 34 2.13 1.04 -9.49
N VAL A 35 2.57 1.87 -8.54
CA VAL A 35 2.61 1.58 -7.10
C VAL A 35 2.05 2.76 -6.33
N THR A 36 1.25 2.49 -5.31
CA THR A 36 0.79 3.45 -4.30
C THR A 36 1.23 2.97 -2.93
N VAL A 37 1.81 3.87 -2.15
CA VAL A 37 2.24 3.62 -0.78
C VAL A 37 1.53 4.59 0.12
N VAL A 38 0.89 4.07 1.17
CA VAL A 38 0.38 4.86 2.29
C VAL A 38 1.34 4.67 3.44
N LEU A 39 2.03 5.73 3.88
CA LEU A 39 2.84 5.71 5.10
C LEU A 39 1.97 6.09 6.29
N ALA A 40 2.03 5.27 7.33
CA ALA A 40 1.27 5.46 8.54
C ALA A 40 2.09 6.25 9.59
N PRO A 41 1.45 7.08 10.43
CA PRO A 41 2.10 7.60 11.62
C PRO A 41 2.35 6.48 12.65
N PRO A 42 3.28 6.68 13.60
CA PRO A 42 3.50 5.74 14.70
C PRO A 42 2.20 5.42 15.46
N GLY A 43 2.05 4.20 15.96
CA GLY A 43 0.84 3.78 16.70
C GLY A 43 -0.35 3.39 15.81
N THR A 44 -0.16 3.23 14.49
CA THR A 44 -1.27 2.88 13.60
C THR A 44 -1.57 1.38 13.64
N VAL A 45 -2.73 1.03 14.20
CA VAL A 45 -3.22 -0.36 14.25
C VAL A 45 -3.69 -0.83 12.88
N GLY A 46 -3.29 -2.06 12.51
CA GLY A 46 -3.66 -2.68 11.24
C GLY A 46 -4.68 -3.82 11.39
N GLY A 47 -5.54 -3.96 10.38
CA GLY A 47 -6.46 -5.10 10.22
C GLY A 47 -6.74 -5.30 8.73
N VAL A 48 -7.13 -6.52 8.33
CA VAL A 48 -7.41 -6.83 6.92
C VAL A 48 -8.56 -7.82 6.76
N ASP A 49 -9.35 -7.60 5.71
CA ASP A 49 -10.40 -8.50 5.24
C ASP A 49 -10.21 -8.71 3.73
N VAL A 50 -10.00 -9.97 3.32
CA VAL A 50 -9.72 -10.35 1.93
C VAL A 50 -10.90 -11.15 1.40
N ARG A 51 -11.66 -10.57 0.47
CA ARG A 51 -12.92 -11.15 -0.01
C ARG A 51 -12.91 -11.63 -1.46
N GLY A 52 -11.88 -11.27 -2.24
CA GLY A 52 -11.76 -11.72 -3.62
C GLY A 52 -11.36 -13.20 -3.70
N GLY A 53 -11.86 -13.92 -4.72
CA GLY A 53 -11.59 -15.36 -4.89
C GLY A 53 -10.17 -15.71 -5.36
N ALA A 54 -9.39 -14.73 -5.81
CA ALA A 54 -7.99 -14.91 -6.23
C ALA A 54 -7.12 -13.74 -5.72
N PRO A 55 -6.89 -13.64 -4.40
CA PRO A 55 -6.15 -12.53 -3.84
C PRO A 55 -4.65 -12.66 -4.08
N GLY A 56 -3.98 -11.53 -4.34
CA GLY A 56 -2.53 -11.42 -4.23
C GLY A 56 -2.19 -10.46 -3.09
N THR A 57 -1.69 -10.99 -1.98
CA THR A 57 -1.45 -10.23 -0.76
C THR A 57 -0.10 -10.56 -0.15
N ARG A 58 0.35 -9.70 0.76
CA ARG A 58 1.58 -9.87 1.55
C ARG A 58 1.32 -9.42 3.00
N GLU A 59 1.86 -10.17 3.95
CA GLU A 59 1.82 -9.91 5.42
C GLU A 59 0.41 -9.81 6.03
N THR A 60 -0.61 -10.37 5.40
CA THR A 60 -1.99 -10.33 5.92
C THR A 60 -2.17 -11.13 7.20
N ASP A 61 -1.45 -12.25 7.37
CA ASP A 61 -1.53 -13.07 8.59
C ASP A 61 -1.04 -12.32 9.84
N LEU A 62 -0.12 -11.36 9.69
CA LEU A 62 0.35 -10.53 10.79
C LEU A 62 -0.74 -9.59 11.32
N LEU A 63 -1.74 -9.28 10.50
CA LEU A 63 -2.84 -8.35 10.84
C LEU A 63 -4.03 -9.06 11.52
N ARG A 64 -3.91 -10.36 11.81
CA ARG A 64 -4.93 -11.08 12.57
C ARG A 64 -4.85 -10.67 14.04
N PRO A 65 -6.00 -10.47 14.73
CA PRO A 65 -6.00 -10.27 16.17
C PRO A 65 -5.27 -11.40 16.91
N GLY A 66 -4.51 -11.05 17.95
CA GLY A 66 -3.75 -12.01 18.77
C GLY A 66 -2.35 -12.34 18.25
N THR A 67 -1.90 -11.74 17.16
CA THR A 67 -0.48 -11.77 16.78
C THR A 67 0.34 -10.79 17.63
N ARG A 68 1.67 -10.86 17.54
CA ARG A 68 2.58 -9.91 18.22
C ARG A 68 2.70 -8.56 17.51
N VAL A 69 2.12 -8.43 16.30
CA VAL A 69 2.24 -7.23 15.49
C VAL A 69 1.03 -6.36 15.76
N GLU A 70 1.26 -5.25 16.45
CA GLU A 70 0.20 -4.31 16.82
C GLU A 70 0.11 -3.12 15.85
N GLU A 71 1.20 -2.81 15.16
CA GLU A 71 1.34 -1.61 14.32
C GLU A 71 1.73 -1.93 12.87
N VAL A 72 1.15 -1.16 11.94
CA VAL A 72 1.56 -1.11 10.53
C VAL A 72 2.27 0.19 10.25
N HIS A 73 3.33 0.12 9.45
CA HIS A 73 4.19 1.28 9.16
C HIS A 73 3.90 1.85 7.77
N ALA A 74 3.46 0.99 6.84
CA ALA A 74 2.99 1.38 5.53
C ALA A 74 2.02 0.33 4.95
N LEU A 75 1.22 0.74 3.98
CA LEU A 75 0.45 -0.13 3.11
C LEU A 75 0.95 0.01 1.67
N LEU A 76 1.15 -1.12 0.99
CA LEU A 76 1.48 -1.18 -0.43
C LEU A 76 0.25 -1.58 -1.25
N LEU A 77 -0.06 -0.81 -2.29
CA LEU A 77 -0.92 -1.22 -3.39
C LEU A 77 -0.11 -1.19 -4.68
N ALA A 78 -0.13 -2.24 -5.48
CA ALA A 78 0.62 -2.28 -6.74
C ALA A 78 -0.14 -2.98 -7.87
N GLY A 79 0.14 -2.58 -9.10
CA GLY A 79 -0.20 -3.37 -10.28
C GLY A 79 0.82 -4.47 -10.52
N GLY A 80 0.77 -5.09 -11.70
CA GLY A 80 1.71 -6.11 -12.13
C GLY A 80 1.42 -7.50 -11.59
N SER A 81 0.21 -7.76 -11.05
CA SER A 81 -0.17 -9.04 -10.45
C SER A 81 0.77 -9.47 -9.32
N ALA A 82 0.82 -10.77 -8.98
CA ALA A 82 1.62 -11.32 -7.90
C ALA A 82 3.10 -10.85 -7.88
N PRO A 83 3.83 -10.77 -9.02
CA PRO A 83 5.19 -10.24 -9.02
C PRO A 83 5.31 -8.78 -8.52
N GLY A 84 4.24 -7.98 -8.66
CA GLY A 84 4.17 -6.61 -8.17
C GLY A 84 4.33 -6.48 -6.65
N LEU A 85 4.10 -7.56 -5.90
CA LEU A 85 4.38 -7.60 -4.46
C LEU A 85 5.86 -7.38 -4.14
N ALA A 86 6.77 -7.62 -5.09
CA ALA A 86 8.20 -7.32 -4.95
C ALA A 86 8.48 -5.83 -4.67
N ALA A 87 7.56 -4.93 -5.02
CA ALA A 87 7.67 -3.52 -4.67
C ALA A 87 7.72 -3.26 -3.16
N SER A 88 7.18 -4.16 -2.32
CA SER A 88 7.19 -3.99 -0.86
C SER A 88 8.61 -3.89 -0.29
N ALA A 89 9.58 -4.62 -0.88
CA ALA A 89 10.97 -4.58 -0.43
C ALA A 89 11.58 -3.18 -0.52
N GLY A 90 11.16 -2.37 -1.50
CA GLY A 90 11.56 -0.97 -1.59
C GLY A 90 10.96 -0.10 -0.49
N VAL A 91 9.72 -0.37 -0.11
CA VAL A 91 9.06 0.35 1.00
C VAL A 91 9.74 0.00 2.32
N VAL A 92 10.03 -1.29 2.54
CA VAL A 92 10.80 -1.78 3.69
C VAL A 92 12.17 -1.10 3.75
N ARG A 93 12.91 -1.03 2.63
CA ARG A 93 14.21 -0.34 2.57
C ARG A 93 14.11 1.12 3.03
N LEU A 94 13.12 1.87 2.54
CA LEU A 94 12.94 3.27 2.95
C LEU A 94 12.64 3.40 4.45
N LEU A 95 11.80 2.50 4.99
CA LEU A 95 11.44 2.54 6.40
C LEU A 95 12.65 2.18 7.30
N GLN A 96 13.47 1.22 6.88
CA GLN A 96 14.73 0.88 7.55
C GLN A 96 15.71 2.07 7.55
N GLU A 97 15.89 2.75 6.41
CA GLU A 97 16.71 3.96 6.30
C GLU A 97 16.23 5.08 7.25
N ARG A 98 14.94 5.10 7.56
CA ARG A 98 14.32 6.07 8.48
C ARG A 98 14.25 5.60 9.92
N GLY A 99 14.76 4.40 10.23
CA GLY A 99 14.63 3.81 11.56
C GLY A 99 13.18 3.63 11.99
N VAL A 100 12.31 3.21 11.07
CA VAL A 100 10.89 2.93 11.34
C VAL A 100 10.63 1.44 11.24
N GLY A 101 10.01 0.85 12.27
CA GLY A 101 9.70 -0.56 12.33
C GLY A 101 9.46 -1.04 13.75
N LEU A 102 8.90 -2.25 13.87
CA LEU A 102 8.76 -2.95 15.14
C LEU A 102 10.15 -3.27 15.69
N GLU A 103 10.41 -2.87 16.94
CA GLU A 103 11.66 -3.21 17.63
C GLU A 103 11.64 -4.68 18.03
N VAL A 104 12.65 -5.42 17.59
CA VAL A 104 12.83 -6.84 17.91
C VAL A 104 14.27 -7.11 18.29
N GLY A 105 14.49 -8.00 19.25
CA GLY A 105 15.82 -8.39 19.70
C GLY A 105 16.02 -8.16 21.20
N PRO A 106 17.16 -8.63 21.75
CA PRO A 106 17.47 -8.41 23.16
C PRO A 106 17.90 -6.96 23.42
N PRO A 107 17.85 -6.50 24.69
CA PRO A 107 18.31 -5.18 25.10
C PRO A 107 19.69 -4.82 24.54
N GLY A 108 19.79 -3.69 23.84
CA GLY A 108 21.03 -3.18 23.25
C GLY A 108 21.44 -3.80 21.91
N ARG A 109 20.61 -4.67 21.32
CA ARG A 109 20.79 -5.24 19.97
C ARG A 109 19.48 -5.27 19.18
N GLU A 110 18.59 -4.33 19.46
CA GLU A 110 17.29 -4.19 18.81
C GLU A 110 17.46 -3.86 17.33
N GLN A 111 16.65 -4.49 16.49
CA GLN A 111 16.49 -4.19 15.08
C GLN A 111 15.07 -3.70 14.85
N ARG A 112 14.90 -2.77 13.92
CA ARG A 112 13.57 -2.32 13.50
C ARG A 112 13.12 -3.07 12.26
N ILE A 113 12.00 -3.77 12.37
CA ILE A 113 11.40 -4.56 11.29
C ILE A 113 10.15 -3.84 10.80
N PRO A 114 10.19 -3.21 9.61
CA PRO A 114 9.01 -2.57 9.05
C PRO A 114 7.94 -3.60 8.70
N ILE A 115 6.73 -3.35 9.16
CA ILE A 115 5.52 -4.12 8.81
C ILE A 115 4.82 -3.41 7.66
N VAL A 116 4.84 -4.03 6.48
CA VAL A 116 4.31 -3.47 5.22
C VAL A 116 3.36 -4.46 4.56
N PRO A 117 2.12 -4.57 5.06
CA PRO A 117 1.08 -5.30 4.34
C PRO A 117 0.87 -4.72 2.94
N GLY A 118 0.44 -5.58 2.02
CA GLY A 118 0.16 -5.13 0.68
C GLY A 118 -0.82 -6.00 -0.07
N ALA A 119 -1.37 -5.43 -1.13
CA ALA A 119 -2.25 -6.09 -2.07
C ALA A 119 -1.92 -5.65 -3.50
N ILE A 120 -2.23 -6.51 -4.46
CA ILE A 120 -2.02 -6.22 -5.88
C ILE A 120 -3.32 -6.26 -6.68
N LEU A 121 -3.24 -5.68 -7.88
CA LEU A 121 -4.23 -5.86 -8.94
C LEU A 121 -3.58 -6.38 -10.22
N TYR A 122 -4.42 -6.93 -11.10
CA TYR A 122 -4.01 -7.37 -12.42
C TYR A 122 -4.25 -6.25 -13.45
N ASP A 123 -3.16 -5.73 -14.02
CA ASP A 123 -3.14 -4.74 -15.11
C ASP A 123 -2.17 -5.13 -16.24
N LEU A 124 -1.68 -6.38 -16.25
CA LEU A 124 -0.68 -6.88 -17.22
C LEU A 124 -1.17 -6.89 -18.68
N SER A 125 -2.48 -6.71 -18.90
CA SER A 125 -3.11 -6.64 -20.23
C SER A 125 -3.28 -5.20 -20.75
N VAL A 126 -2.95 -4.18 -19.96
CA VAL A 126 -3.15 -2.76 -20.35
C VAL A 126 -2.00 -2.23 -21.21
N GLY A 127 -0.79 -2.72 -20.97
CA GLY A 127 0.40 -2.38 -21.74
C GLY A 127 1.33 -3.59 -21.86
N PRO A 128 2.59 -3.39 -22.29
CA PRO A 128 3.56 -4.49 -22.34
C PRO A 128 3.72 -5.11 -20.96
N ALA A 129 3.47 -6.42 -20.85
CA ALA A 129 3.46 -7.17 -19.59
C ALA A 129 4.74 -6.88 -18.78
N TRP A 130 4.56 -6.24 -17.63
CA TRP A 130 5.65 -5.85 -16.74
C TRP A 130 5.12 -5.56 -15.33
N SER A 131 5.90 -5.89 -14.32
CA SER A 131 5.52 -5.71 -12.91
C SER A 131 6.48 -4.77 -12.18
N PRO A 132 5.99 -3.87 -11.30
CA PRO A 132 6.83 -3.05 -10.44
C PRO A 132 7.69 -3.88 -9.49
N GLY A 133 8.93 -3.46 -9.28
CA GLY A 133 9.87 -4.07 -8.34
C GLY A 133 10.24 -3.15 -7.18
N PRO A 134 11.27 -3.53 -6.39
CA PRO A 134 11.68 -2.79 -5.19
C PRO A 134 11.94 -1.30 -5.46
N GLU A 135 12.61 -0.95 -6.56
CA GLU A 135 12.93 0.44 -6.85
C GLU A 135 11.67 1.31 -7.07
N GLN A 136 10.62 0.76 -7.66
CA GLN A 136 9.36 1.48 -7.84
C GLN A 136 8.62 1.69 -6.51
N GLY A 137 8.61 0.67 -5.64
CA GLY A 137 8.08 0.81 -4.29
C GLY A 137 8.82 1.84 -3.45
N TYR A 138 10.16 1.85 -3.52
CA TYR A 138 10.99 2.84 -2.84
C TYR A 138 10.68 4.26 -3.33
N ARG A 139 10.58 4.48 -4.65
CA ARG A 139 10.21 5.78 -5.23
C ARG A 139 8.82 6.24 -4.79
N ALA A 140 7.83 5.34 -4.80
CA ALA A 140 6.48 5.65 -4.36
C ALA A 140 6.47 6.06 -2.88
N ALA A 141 7.11 5.27 -2.01
CA ALA A 141 7.21 5.56 -0.58
C ALA A 141 7.97 6.86 -0.29
N ARG A 142 9.06 7.14 -1.04
CA ARG A 142 9.85 8.37 -0.89
C ARG A 142 9.06 9.62 -1.29
N ALA A 143 8.19 9.50 -2.29
CA ALA A 143 7.31 10.58 -2.76
C ALA A 143 6.10 10.83 -1.84
N ALA A 144 5.92 10.03 -0.77
CA ALA A 144 4.76 10.12 0.09
C ALA A 144 4.70 11.41 0.90
N ARG A 145 3.58 12.11 0.81
CA ARG A 145 3.31 13.39 1.50
C ARG A 145 1.88 13.47 2.01
N GLY A 146 1.64 14.33 2.99
CA GLY A 146 0.28 14.66 3.47
C GLY A 146 -0.41 15.67 2.55
N GLY A 147 -1.62 16.10 2.91
CA GLY A 147 -2.39 17.07 2.14
C GLY A 147 -2.93 16.49 0.83
N ARG A 148 -2.90 17.25 -0.27
CA ARG A 148 -3.49 16.84 -1.55
C ARG A 148 -2.87 15.55 -2.10
N VAL A 149 -3.74 14.56 -2.35
CA VAL A 149 -3.41 13.27 -2.97
C VAL A 149 -3.81 13.32 -4.44
N ALA A 150 -2.94 12.78 -5.31
CA ALA A 150 -3.26 12.67 -6.73
C ALA A 150 -4.26 11.51 -6.95
N GLU A 151 -5.24 11.73 -7.82
CA GLU A 151 -6.31 10.76 -8.12
C GLU A 151 -6.38 10.46 -9.62
N GLY A 152 -7.16 9.44 -9.99
CA GLY A 152 -7.27 8.94 -11.37
C GLY A 152 -6.21 7.88 -11.70
N SER A 153 -5.71 7.88 -12.95
CA SER A 153 -4.73 6.90 -13.44
C SER A 153 -3.31 7.19 -12.94
N VAL A 154 -3.12 7.06 -11.62
CA VAL A 154 -1.85 7.25 -10.92
C VAL A 154 -1.58 6.10 -9.96
N GLY A 155 -0.30 5.84 -9.70
CA GLY A 155 0.12 4.79 -8.78
C GLY A 155 -0.42 3.42 -9.19
N ALA A 156 -0.97 2.65 -8.25
CA ALA A 156 -1.61 1.37 -8.56
C ALA A 156 -2.80 1.53 -9.52
N GLY A 157 -3.44 2.70 -9.55
CA GLY A 157 -4.53 3.04 -10.45
C GLY A 157 -4.11 3.25 -11.91
N THR A 158 -2.81 3.29 -12.23
CA THR A 158 -2.33 3.61 -13.59
C THR A 158 -2.89 2.67 -14.66
N GLY A 159 -2.95 1.37 -14.37
CA GLY A 159 -3.54 0.35 -15.24
C GLY A 159 -4.83 -0.26 -14.69
N ALA A 160 -5.41 0.33 -13.65
CA ALA A 160 -6.63 -0.19 -13.08
C ALA A 160 -7.78 -0.04 -14.09
N THR A 161 -8.53 -1.12 -14.27
CA THR A 161 -9.74 -1.16 -15.09
C THR A 161 -10.90 -1.67 -14.24
N VAL A 162 -12.08 -1.09 -14.44
CA VAL A 162 -13.31 -1.46 -13.73
C VAL A 162 -14.37 -1.85 -14.75
N ALA A 163 -15.32 -2.70 -14.35
CA ALA A 163 -16.44 -3.12 -15.20
C ALA A 163 -15.99 -3.58 -16.61
N LYS A 164 -15.17 -4.64 -16.67
CA LYS A 164 -14.74 -5.25 -17.94
C LYS A 164 -15.96 -5.92 -18.61
N VAL A 165 -16.80 -5.13 -19.28
CA VAL A 165 -18.04 -5.58 -19.92
C VAL A 165 -17.78 -6.69 -20.97
N ALA A 166 -16.56 -6.77 -21.52
CA ALA A 166 -16.14 -7.77 -22.51
C ALA A 166 -15.32 -8.95 -21.93
N GLY A 167 -15.17 -9.06 -20.61
CA GLY A 167 -14.34 -10.10 -19.98
C GLY A 167 -12.82 -9.83 -20.09
N ALA A 168 -12.01 -10.73 -19.52
CA ALA A 168 -10.55 -10.57 -19.39
C ALA A 168 -9.74 -10.74 -20.70
N GLY A 169 -10.41 -10.87 -21.84
CA GLY A 169 -9.78 -11.07 -23.16
C GLY A 169 -10.50 -10.34 -24.30
N GLY A 170 -11.34 -9.35 -24.00
CA GLY A 170 -12.04 -8.56 -25.02
C GLY A 170 -11.22 -7.36 -25.49
N GLY A 171 -10.09 -7.64 -26.15
CA GLY A 171 -9.25 -6.67 -26.86
C GLY A 171 -8.69 -7.31 -28.11
#